data_AF-E6SAX1-F1
#
_entry.id   AF-E6SAX1-F1
#
_cell.length_a   1.000
_cell.length_b   1.000
_cell.length_c   1.000
_cell.angle_alpha   90.00
_cell.angle_beta   90.00
_cell.angle_gamma   90.00
#
_symmetry.space_group_name_H-M   'P 1'
#
loop_
_entity.id
_entity.type
_entity.pdbx_description
1 polymer ?
#
loop_
_entity_poly.entity_id
_entity_poly.type
_entity_poly.pdbx_seq_one_letter_code
_entity_poly.pdbx_strand_id
1 'polypeptide(L)'
;MQLFYGFQNAVLLVIGVVAFGAEIFAFVDALRHPERAYLAAGKRTRTFWLVILGVAVGIGFVTMFNPLNLFGLLAIVGAAVYLTDVRPALRQVRGIGGSSSRW
;
A
#
# COMPACT_ATOMS: atom_id res chain seq x y z
N MET A 1 -22.87 26.29 11.34
CA MET A 1 -22.79 24.84 11.63
C MET A 1 -22.62 23.98 10.37
N GLN A 2 -23.43 24.13 9.31
CA GLN A 2 -23.28 23.32 8.09
C GLN A 2 -21.93 23.45 7.35
N LEU A 3 -21.32 24.64 7.33
CA LEU A 3 -20.02 24.86 6.68
C LEU A 3 -18.89 24.02 7.30
N PHE A 4 -18.86 23.88 8.62
CA PHE A 4 -17.85 23.07 9.33
C PHE A 4 -17.99 21.58 9.00
N TYR A 5 -19.23 21.07 8.97
CA TYR A 5 -19.49 19.68 8.58
C TYR A 5 -19.16 19.41 7.11
N GLY A 6 -19.49 20.34 6.21
CA GLY A 6 -19.16 20.22 4.78
C GLY A 6 -17.64 20.20 4.54
N PHE A 7 -16.90 21.08 5.20
CA PHE A 7 -15.44 21.12 5.15
C PHE A 7 -14.82 19.84 5.72
N GLN A 8 -15.27 19.37 6.88
CA GLN A 8 -14.80 18.13 7.49
C GLN A 8 -14.99 16.92 6.55
N ASN A 9 -16.16 16.79 5.92
CA ASN A 9 -16.43 15.70 4.98
C ASN A 9 -15.53 15.79 3.74
N ALA A 10 -15.26 16.99 3.22
CA ALA A 10 -14.35 17.17 2.10
C ALA A 10 -12.92 16.75 2.46
N VAL A 11 -12.43 17.14 3.65
CA VAL A 11 -11.11 16.72 4.14
C VAL A 11 -11.03 15.20 4.30
N LEU A 12 -12.03 14.58 4.93
CA LEU A 12 -12.09 13.13 5.10
C LEU A 12 -12.12 12.39 3.75
N LEU A 13 -12.85 12.92 2.77
CA LEU A 13 -12.89 12.36 1.42
C LEU A 13 -11.52 12.42 0.76
N VAL A 14 -10.82 13.56 0.83
CA VAL A 14 -9.47 13.70 0.27
C VAL A 14 -8.51 12.71 0.90
N ILE A 15 -8.54 12.56 2.23
CA ILE A 15 -7.73 11.57 2.96
C ILE A 15 -8.07 10.16 2.50
N GLY A 16 -9.36 9.82 2.38
CA GLY A 16 -9.80 8.50 1.94
C GLY A 16 -9.37 8.17 0.51
N VAL A 17 -9.48 9.12 -0.42
CA VAL A 17 -9.02 8.97 -1.81
C VAL A 17 -7.51 8.74 -1.86
N VAL A 18 -6.73 9.51 -1.10
CA VAL A 18 -5.26 9.36 -1.07
C VAL A 18 -4.86 8.02 -0.47
N ALA A 19 -5.49 7.60 0.64
CA ALA A 19 -5.25 6.31 1.27
C ALA A 19 -5.57 5.15 0.30
N PHE A 20 -6.75 5.19 -0.30
CA PHE A 20 -7.19 4.18 -1.28
C PHE A 20 -6.28 4.15 -2.52
N GLY A 21 -5.83 5.31 -2.99
CA GLY A 21 -4.84 5.40 -4.07
C GLY A 21 -3.52 4.71 -3.72
N ALA A 22 -3.05 4.85 -2.48
CA ALA A 22 -1.84 4.17 -2.01
C ALA A 22 -2.02 2.65 -1.94
N GLU A 23 -3.18 2.17 -1.54
CA GLU A 23 -3.51 0.73 -1.50
C GLU A 23 -3.54 0.12 -2.91
N ILE A 24 -4.22 0.78 -3.86
CA ILE A 24 -4.24 0.35 -5.27
C ILE A 24 -2.81 0.34 -5.82
N PHE A 25 -2.05 1.40 -5.55
CA PHE A 25 -0.67 1.50 -6.01
C PHE A 25 0.18 0.34 -5.47
N ALA A 26 0.07 0.03 -4.17
CA ALA A 26 0.77 -1.09 -3.56
C ALA A 26 0.36 -2.43 -4.19
N PHE A 27 -0.93 -2.65 -4.42
CA PHE A 27 -1.45 -3.87 -5.05
C PHE A 27 -0.93 -4.05 -6.48
N VAL A 28 -0.97 -2.99 -7.29
CA VAL A 28 -0.44 -3.00 -8.67
C VAL A 28 1.08 -3.20 -8.67
N ASP A 29 1.81 -2.57 -7.76
CA ASP A 29 3.25 -2.78 -7.61
C ASP A 29 3.55 -4.26 -7.25
N ALA A 30 2.80 -4.87 -6.35
CA ALA A 30 2.93 -6.30 -6.01
C ALA A 30 2.66 -7.23 -7.20
N LEU A 31 1.69 -6.88 -8.06
CA LEU A 31 1.44 -7.62 -9.29
C LEU A 31 2.60 -7.53 -10.29
N ARG A 32 3.37 -6.44 -10.29
CA ARG A 32 4.50 -6.24 -11.21
C ARG A 32 5.79 -6.98 -10.80
N HIS A 33 5.84 -7.58 -9.62
CA HIS A 33 7.02 -8.31 -9.13
C HIS A 33 6.87 -9.84 -9.33
N PRO A 34 7.85 -10.55 -9.93
CA PRO A 34 7.81 -11.99 -10.11
C PRO A 34 8.03 -12.68 -8.78
N GLU A 35 7.46 -13.86 -8.64
CA GLU A 35 7.51 -14.64 -7.40
C GLU A 35 8.93 -14.97 -6.94
N ARG A 36 9.85 -15.23 -7.88
CA ARG A 36 11.26 -15.49 -7.58
C ARG A 36 11.94 -14.34 -6.83
N ALA A 37 11.50 -13.09 -7.05
CA ALA A 37 12.05 -11.93 -6.34
C ALA A 37 11.64 -11.90 -4.87
N TYR A 38 10.43 -12.36 -4.53
CA TYR A 38 9.98 -12.45 -3.13
C TYR A 38 10.76 -13.49 -2.36
N LEU A 39 10.99 -14.66 -2.97
CA LEU A 39 11.78 -15.73 -2.38
C LEU A 39 13.25 -15.33 -2.22
N ALA A 40 13.85 -14.71 -3.24
CA ALA A 40 15.22 -14.23 -3.17
C ALA A 40 15.41 -13.06 -2.17
N ALA A 41 14.35 -12.29 -1.89
CA ALA A 41 14.35 -11.25 -0.85
C ALA A 41 14.13 -11.80 0.57
N GLY A 42 13.94 -13.12 0.73
CA GLY A 42 13.62 -13.73 2.03
C GLY A 42 12.27 -13.31 2.59
N LYS A 43 11.37 -12.77 1.77
CA LYS A 43 10.02 -12.33 2.17
C LYS A 43 9.00 -13.45 1.92
N ARG A 44 7.81 -13.32 2.53
CA ARG A 44 6.65 -14.20 2.25
C ARG A 44 6.28 -14.19 0.77
N THR A 45 5.63 -15.25 0.30
CA THR A 45 5.32 -15.48 -1.13
C THR A 45 4.53 -14.34 -1.75
N ARG A 46 4.61 -14.21 -3.08
CA ARG A 46 3.84 -13.22 -3.85
C ARG A 46 2.34 -13.33 -3.55
N THR A 47 1.81 -14.56 -3.49
CA THR A 47 0.39 -14.82 -3.21
C THR A 47 -0.04 -14.28 -1.85
N PHE A 48 0.79 -14.43 -0.82
CA PHE A 48 0.49 -13.89 0.52
C PHE A 48 0.33 -12.36 0.50
N TRP A 49 1.26 -11.65 -0.15
CA TRP A 49 1.18 -10.19 -0.27
C TRP A 49 0.03 -9.72 -1.14
N LEU A 50 -0.28 -10.43 -2.23
CA LEU A 50 -1.43 -10.12 -3.07
C LEU A 50 -2.76 -10.30 -2.35
N VAL A 51 -2.90 -11.34 -1.52
CA VAL A 51 -4.13 -11.54 -0.72
C VAL A 51 -4.29 -10.41 0.29
N ILE A 52 -3.23 -10.06 1.03
CA ILE A 52 -3.29 -8.96 2.02
C ILE A 52 -3.63 -7.63 1.35
N LEU A 53 -2.94 -7.29 0.26
CA LEU A 53 -3.19 -6.03 -0.45
C LEU A 53 -4.54 -6.03 -1.17
N GLY A 54 -5.00 -7.18 -1.66
CA GLY A 54 -6.33 -7.31 -2.23
C GLY A 54 -7.44 -7.10 -1.20
N VAL A 55 -7.26 -7.64 0.02
CA VAL A 55 -8.16 -7.39 1.16
C VAL A 55 -8.07 -5.92 1.59
N ALA A 56 -6.87 -5.34 1.64
CA ALA A 56 -6.69 -3.91 1.96
C ALA A 56 -7.45 -3.03 0.97
N VAL A 57 -7.27 -3.23 -0.34
CA VAL A 57 -8.02 -2.50 -1.39
C VAL A 57 -9.53 -2.70 -1.25
N GLY A 58 -9.99 -3.93 -0.96
CA GLY A 58 -11.41 -4.19 -0.72
C GLY A 58 -11.97 -3.40 0.47
N ILE A 59 -11.21 -3.34 1.57
CA ILE A 59 -11.58 -2.60 2.77
C ILE A 59 -11.50 -1.08 2.52
N GLY A 60 -10.45 -0.58 1.87
CA GLY A 60 -10.30 0.84 1.55
C GLY A 60 -11.40 1.34 0.62
N PHE A 61 -11.86 0.50 -0.31
CA PHE A 61 -13.00 0.83 -1.16
C PHE A 61 -14.29 1.04 -0.35
N VAL A 62 -14.57 0.15 0.61
CA VAL A 62 -15.77 0.24 1.48
C VAL A 62 -15.65 1.39 2.48
N THR A 63 -14.44 1.64 2.98
CA THR A 63 -14.17 2.66 4.02
C THR A 63 -13.81 4.04 3.45
N MET A 64 -13.89 4.23 2.13
CA MET A 64 -13.48 5.46 1.45
C MET A 64 -14.12 6.74 2.02
N PHE A 65 -15.38 6.68 2.44
CA PHE A 65 -16.11 7.82 3.03
C PHE A 65 -15.92 7.95 4.55
N ASN A 66 -15.29 6.97 5.19
CA ASN A 66 -14.92 6.99 6.60
C ASN A 66 -13.54 6.31 6.81
N PRO A 67 -12.47 6.93 6.30
CA PRO A 67 -11.15 6.29 6.24
C PRO A 67 -10.48 6.14 7.61
N LEU A 68 -10.96 6.89 8.62
CA LEU A 68 -10.42 6.85 9.98
C LEU A 68 -11.02 5.73 10.84
N ASN A 69 -11.91 4.90 10.28
CA ASN A 69 -12.38 3.70 10.95
C ASN A 69 -11.23 2.68 11.11
N LEU A 70 -11.30 1.82 12.13
CA LEU A 70 -10.31 0.78 12.43
C LEU A 70 -9.95 -0.04 11.18
N PHE A 71 -10.94 -0.39 10.35
CA PHE A 71 -10.71 -1.15 9.13
C PHE A 71 -9.95 -0.36 8.06
N GLY A 72 -10.27 0.92 7.85
CA GLY A 72 -9.54 1.79 6.91
C GLY A 72 -8.10 2.01 7.36
N LEU A 73 -7.90 2.15 8.68
CA LEU A 73 -6.55 2.21 9.28
C LEU A 73 -5.78 0.90 9.07
N LEU A 74 -6.40 -0.26 9.24
CA LEU A 74 -5.75 -1.55 8.97
C LEU A 74 -5.40 -1.72 7.48
N ALA A 75 -6.26 -1.26 6.58
CA ALA A 75 -6.03 -1.31 5.14
C ALA A 75 -4.82 -0.46 4.72
N ILE A 76 -4.78 0.81 5.15
CA ILE A 76 -3.65 1.69 4.85
C ILE A 76 -2.35 1.22 5.51
N VAL A 77 -2.42 0.65 6.73
CA VAL A 77 -1.24 0.05 7.39
C VAL A 77 -0.73 -1.14 6.58
N GLY A 78 -1.61 -2.01 6.07
CA GLY A 78 -1.22 -3.12 5.21
C GLY A 78 -0.49 -2.65 3.94
N ALA A 79 -1.00 -1.61 3.29
CA ALA A 79 -0.35 -0.99 2.13
C ALA A 79 0.98 -0.31 2.51
N ALA A 80 1.03 0.41 3.63
CA ALA A 80 2.22 1.08 4.11
C ALA A 80 3.35 0.08 4.42
N VAL A 81 3.06 -1.02 5.12
CA VAL A 81 4.02 -2.09 5.41
C VAL A 81 4.58 -2.70 4.14
N TYR A 82 3.74 -2.97 3.14
CA TYR A 82 4.23 -3.46 1.85
C TYR A 82 5.17 -2.44 1.17
N LEU A 83 4.79 -1.17 1.14
CA LEU A 83 5.56 -0.12 0.49
C LEU A 83 6.90 0.18 1.18
N THR A 84 6.96 0.07 2.50
CA THR A 84 8.16 0.40 3.28
C THR A 84 9.07 -0.79 3.55
N ASP A 85 8.54 -2.02 3.68
CA ASP A 85 9.35 -3.20 3.98
C ASP A 85 9.59 -4.07 2.75
N VAL A 86 8.52 -4.41 2.01
CA VAL A 86 8.59 -5.41 0.93
C VAL A 86 9.14 -4.80 -0.35
N ARG A 87 8.62 -3.64 -0.75
CA ARG A 87 9.03 -2.98 -2.00
C ARG A 87 10.53 -2.64 -2.02
N PRO A 88 11.17 -2.10 -0.95
CA PRO A 88 12.61 -1.88 -0.94
C PRO A 88 13.41 -3.19 -1.04
N ALA A 89 12.98 -4.24 -0.35
CA ALA A 89 13.63 -5.55 -0.41
C ALA A 89 13.57 -6.15 -1.83
N LEU A 90 12.41 -6.06 -2.49
CA LEU A 90 12.25 -6.53 -3.87
C LEU A 90 13.10 -5.74 -4.88
N ARG A 91 13.27 -4.43 -4.65
CA ARG A 91 14.13 -3.56 -5.48
C ARG A 91 15.61 -3.87 -5.34
N GLN A 92 16.05 -4.17 -4.12
CA GLN A 92 17.43 -4.58 -3.85
C GLN A 92 17.77 -5.87 -4.61
N VAL A 93 16.89 -6.87 -4.57
CA VAL A 93 17.08 -8.14 -5.28
C VAL A 93 17.04 -7.98 -6.81
N ARG A 94 16.19 -7.08 -7.32
CA ARG A 94 16.09 -6.79 -8.76
C ARG A 94 17.25 -5.96 -9.31
N GLY A 95 18.21 -5.54 -8.48
CA GLY A 95 19.38 -4.78 -8.94
C GLY A 95 19.10 -3.29 -9.22
N ILE A 96 17.92 -2.76 -8.87
CA ILE A 96 17.59 -1.31 -8.98
C ILE A 96 18.13 -0.57 -7.74
N GLY A 97 19.29 -0.99 -7.25
CA GLY A 97 20.07 -0.40 -6.16
C GLY A 97 21.56 -0.31 -6.56
N GLY A 98 21.84 -0.31 -7.85
CA GLY A 98 23.17 -0.10 -8.40
C GLY A 98 23.59 1.36 -8.30
N SER A 99 24.16 1.74 -7.17
CA SER A 99 25.25 2.71 -7.15
C SER A 99 26.38 2.16 -6.29
N SER A 100 27.03 1.13 -6.82
CA SER A 100 28.42 0.85 -6.54
C SER A 100 29.29 1.72 -7.46
N SER A 101 29.77 2.84 -6.93
CA SER A 101 31.12 3.32 -7.25
C SER A 101 31.81 3.43 -5.89
N ARG A 102 32.69 2.51 -5.48
CA ARG A 102 34.07 2.28 -5.96
C ARG A 102 34.78 3.62 -6.14
N TRP A 103 35.42 4.10 -5.07
CA TRP A 103 36.84 4.44 -4.88
C TRP A 103 36.97 5.24 -3.59
#